data_AF-A0A3A0C8X7-F1
#
_entry.id   AF-A0A3A0C8X7-F1
#
_cell.length_a   1.000
_cell.length_b   1.000
_cell.length_c   1.000
_cell.angle_alpha   90.00
_cell.angle_beta   90.00
_cell.angle_gamma   90.00
#
_symmetry.space_group_name_H-M   'P 1'
#
loop_
_entity.id
_entity.type
_entity.pdbx_description
1 polymer ?
#
loop_
_entity_poly.entity_id
_entity_poly.type
_entity_poly.pdbx_seq_one_letter_code
_entity_poly.pdbx_strand_id
1 'polypeptide(L)'
;MVDLGFITTAFELQGYRIVAHRGVVRGIVVRSRSAVGNFAAGIQTFFGGNITIYTELCEQARQEAFDLMRQHASAAGANAIIGMRYDANEVGPGVTEVLAYGTAVVVDLDPEYAARFAKAPAVAGPEGTS
;
A
#
# COMPACT_ATOMS: atom_id res chain seq x y z
N MET A 1 -10.57 8.43 0.98
CA MET A 1 -9.58 7.33 1.09
C MET A 1 -8.21 7.96 0.96
N VAL A 2 -7.20 7.53 1.73
CA VAL A 2 -5.82 8.06 1.63
C VAL A 2 -5.28 7.81 0.21
N ASP A 3 -4.69 8.83 -0.39
CA ASP A 3 -4.11 8.79 -1.73
C ASP A 3 -2.84 7.91 -1.76
N LEU A 4 -2.63 7.17 -2.87
CA LEU A 4 -1.53 6.21 -2.99
C LEU A 4 -0.15 6.88 -2.94
N GLY A 5 -0.02 8.11 -3.47
CA GLY A 5 1.23 8.88 -3.44
C GLY A 5 1.67 9.28 -2.03
N PHE A 6 0.80 9.13 -1.04
CA PHE A 6 1.02 9.48 0.37
C PHE A 6 1.11 8.25 1.28
N ILE A 7 1.34 7.07 0.71
CA ILE A 7 1.56 5.84 1.46
C ILE A 7 2.97 5.35 1.13
N THR A 8 3.81 5.18 2.16
CA THR A 8 5.21 4.82 1.96
C THR A 8 5.70 3.83 3.01
N THR A 9 6.66 3.00 2.60
CA THR A 9 7.44 2.14 3.50
C THR A 9 8.53 2.95 4.24
N ALA A 10 8.87 4.15 3.78
CA ALA A 10 9.74 5.08 4.49
C ALA A 10 9.03 5.70 5.71
N PHE A 11 9.77 6.37 6.58
CA PHE A 11 9.21 7.04 7.76
C PHE A 11 8.87 8.52 7.53
N GLU A 12 9.14 9.04 6.34
CA GLU A 12 8.92 10.43 5.96
C GLU A 12 8.45 10.51 4.50
N LEU A 13 7.85 11.64 4.13
CA LEU A 13 7.42 11.96 2.78
C LEU A 13 8.18 13.19 2.30
N GLN A 14 9.01 13.04 1.27
CA GLN A 14 9.88 14.12 0.82
C GLN A 14 9.06 15.35 0.39
N GLY A 15 9.42 16.52 0.93
CA GLY A 15 8.72 17.76 0.65
C GLY A 15 7.42 17.97 1.43
N TYR A 16 7.08 17.05 2.32
CA TYR A 16 5.96 17.17 3.24
C TYR A 16 6.46 17.08 4.67
N ARG A 17 5.79 17.79 5.58
CA ARG A 17 6.02 17.69 7.02
C ARG A 17 4.83 17.01 7.70
N ILE A 18 5.10 16.20 8.71
CA ILE A 18 4.06 15.62 9.57
C ILE A 18 3.58 16.70 10.54
N VAL A 19 2.28 16.98 10.54
CA VAL A 19 1.64 17.96 11.43
C VAL A 19 0.80 17.32 12.54
N ALA A 20 0.43 16.05 12.38
CA ALA A 20 -0.21 15.27 13.44
C ALA A 20 -0.02 13.75 13.24
N HIS A 21 0.10 13.01 14.34
CA HIS A 21 0.00 11.56 14.34
C HIS A 21 -1.44 11.13 14.64
N ARG A 22 -1.94 10.13 13.92
CA ARG A 22 -3.27 9.51 14.12
C ARG A 22 -3.18 8.08 14.67
N GLY A 23 -1.97 7.63 15.00
CA GLY A 23 -1.70 6.31 15.59
C GLY A 23 -1.53 5.22 14.53
N VAL A 24 -1.54 3.97 15.00
CA VAL A 24 -1.33 2.79 14.17
C VAL A 24 -2.62 2.43 13.44
N VAL A 25 -2.50 2.17 12.14
CA VAL A 25 -3.59 1.67 11.30
C VAL A 25 -3.23 0.31 10.72
N ARG A 26 -4.27 -0.46 10.41
CA ARG A 26 -4.14 -1.83 9.92
C ARG A 26 -5.33 -2.26 9.08
N GLY A 27 -5.08 -3.22 8.20
CA GLY A 27 -6.08 -4.04 7.53
C GLY A 27 -5.66 -5.49 7.57
N ILE A 28 -6.60 -6.39 7.87
CA ILE A 28 -6.35 -7.82 8.05
C ILE A 28 -7.27 -8.57 7.11
N VAL A 29 -6.70 -9.53 6.39
CA VAL A 29 -7.42 -10.44 5.51
C VAL A 29 -6.98 -11.86 5.82
N VAL A 30 -7.94 -12.76 5.98
CA VAL A 30 -7.68 -14.18 6.22
C VAL A 30 -8.17 -15.00 5.02
N ARG A 31 -7.34 -15.96 4.59
CA ARG A 31 -7.63 -16.88 3.48
C ARG A 31 -7.41 -18.32 3.92
N SER A 32 -8.31 -19.21 3.52
CA SER A 32 -8.16 -20.65 3.73
C SER A 32 -7.82 -21.37 2.44
N ARG A 33 -7.16 -22.51 2.54
CA ARG A 33 -6.86 -23.40 1.40
C ARG A 33 -8.12 -23.81 0.64
N SER A 34 -9.25 -23.96 1.32
CA SER A 34 -10.55 -24.26 0.71
C SER A 34 -11.07 -23.09 -0.14
N ALA A 35 -10.92 -21.85 0.33
CA ALA A 35 -11.27 -20.66 -0.44
C ALA A 35 -10.36 -20.50 -1.67
N VAL A 36 -9.06 -20.78 -1.51
CA VAL A 36 -8.07 -20.84 -2.59
C VAL A 36 -8.44 -21.90 -3.65
N GLY A 37 -8.85 -23.10 -3.21
CA GLY A 37 -9.25 -24.18 -4.11
C GLY A 37 -10.47 -23.82 -4.98
N ASN A 38 -11.48 -23.19 -4.39
CA ASN A 38 -12.67 -22.74 -5.12
C ASN A 38 -12.33 -21.66 -6.17
N PHE A 39 -11.43 -20.74 -5.84
CA PHE A 39 -10.96 -19.71 -6.77
C PHE A 39 -10.10 -20.30 -7.89
N ALA A 40 -9.19 -21.22 -7.56
CA ALA A 40 -8.35 -21.92 -8.52
C ALA A 40 -9.18 -22.72 -9.54
N ALA A 41 -10.25 -23.38 -9.10
CA ALA A 41 -11.19 -24.06 -10.00
C ALA A 41 -11.86 -23.09 -10.98
N GLY A 42 -12.17 -21.86 -10.55
CA GLY A 42 -12.71 -20.81 -11.42
C GLY A 42 -11.70 -20.32 -12.47
N ILE A 43 -10.44 -20.10 -12.08
CA ILE A 43 -9.39 -19.54 -12.97
C ILE A 43 -8.74 -20.58 -13.88
N GLN A 44 -8.65 -21.85 -13.46
CA GLN A 44 -8.19 -22.95 -14.33
C GLN A 44 -9.02 -23.08 -15.62
N THR A 45 -10.25 -22.55 -15.62
CA THR A 45 -11.12 -22.49 -16.80
C THR A 45 -10.66 -21.43 -17.82
N PHE A 46 -9.87 -20.43 -17.41
CA PHE A 46 -9.45 -19.28 -18.25
C PHE A 46 -7.94 -19.22 -18.54
N PHE A 47 -7.05 -19.68 -17.65
CA PHE A 47 -5.59 -19.67 -17.86
C PHE A 47 -4.89 -20.93 -17.34
N GLY A 48 -3.96 -21.47 -18.13
CA GLY A 48 -3.24 -22.69 -17.84
C GLY A 48 -1.98 -22.47 -17.01
N GLY A 49 -2.06 -22.67 -15.69
CA GLY A 49 -0.87 -22.81 -14.82
C GLY A 49 -1.16 -22.64 -13.33
N ASN A 50 -0.63 -23.55 -12.50
CA ASN A 50 -0.85 -23.57 -11.05
C ASN A 50 -0.17 -22.38 -10.33
N ILE A 51 1.00 -21.94 -10.82
CA ILE A 51 1.82 -20.89 -10.17
C ILE A 51 1.19 -19.50 -10.31
N THR A 52 0.59 -19.18 -11.46
CA THR A 52 -0.06 -17.89 -11.71
C THR A 52 -1.24 -17.66 -10.74
N ILE A 53 -2.03 -18.71 -10.48
CA ILE A 53 -3.20 -18.65 -9.60
C ILE A 53 -2.82 -18.32 -8.16
N TYR A 54 -1.77 -18.96 -7.62
CA TYR A 54 -1.32 -18.66 -6.24
C TYR A 54 -0.79 -17.24 -6.10
N THR A 55 -0.08 -16.73 -7.11
CA THR A 55 0.37 -15.33 -7.14
C THR A 55 -0.83 -14.37 -7.16
N GLU A 56 -1.81 -14.58 -8.04
CA GLU A 56 -3.02 -13.74 -8.11
C GLU A 56 -3.79 -13.70 -6.79
N LEU A 57 -3.92 -14.85 -6.12
CA LEU A 57 -4.55 -14.96 -4.81
C LEU A 57 -3.82 -14.14 -3.74
N CYS A 58 -2.48 -14.16 -3.76
CA CYS A 58 -1.68 -13.37 -2.83
C CYS A 58 -1.81 -11.87 -3.11
N GLU A 59 -1.78 -11.46 -4.38
CA GLU A 59 -1.98 -10.08 -4.78
C GLU A 59 -3.36 -9.56 -4.39
N GLN A 60 -4.41 -10.36 -4.61
CA GLN A 60 -5.77 -9.99 -4.20
C GLN A 60 -5.89 -9.85 -2.68
N ALA A 61 -5.32 -10.78 -1.91
CA ALA A 61 -5.35 -10.71 -0.44
C ALA A 61 -4.57 -9.48 0.08
N ARG A 62 -3.41 -9.17 -0.52
CA ARG A 62 -2.64 -7.97 -0.18
C ARG A 62 -3.40 -6.69 -0.50
N GLN A 63 -4.00 -6.61 -1.70
CA GLN A 63 -4.78 -5.45 -2.12
C GLN A 63 -5.96 -5.19 -1.18
N GLU A 64 -6.70 -6.24 -0.78
CA GLU A 64 -7.80 -6.09 0.18
C GLU A 64 -7.33 -5.64 1.57
N ALA A 65 -6.23 -6.22 2.08
CA ALA A 65 -5.65 -5.80 3.36
C ALA A 65 -5.18 -4.33 3.31
N PHE A 66 -4.59 -3.92 2.19
CA PHE A 66 -4.16 -2.56 1.94
C PHE A 66 -5.32 -1.56 1.93
N ASP A 67 -6.40 -1.88 1.23
CA ASP A 67 -7.56 -1.00 1.14
C ASP A 67 -8.28 -0.87 2.49
N LEU A 68 -8.36 -1.96 3.27
CA LEU A 68 -8.84 -1.90 4.66
C LEU A 68 -7.97 -0.98 5.54
N MET A 69 -6.64 -1.08 5.42
CA MET A 69 -5.71 -0.17 6.13
C MET A 69 -5.94 1.30 5.72
N ARG A 70 -6.16 1.56 4.43
CA ARG A 70 -6.45 2.92 3.92
C ARG A 70 -7.78 3.47 4.42
N GLN A 71 -8.80 2.61 4.51
CA GLN A 71 -10.09 2.97 5.09
C GLN A 71 -9.93 3.31 6.56
N HIS A 72 -9.17 2.51 7.32
CA HIS A 72 -8.88 2.77 8.73
C HIS A 72 -8.14 4.10 8.92
N ALA A 73 -7.14 4.40 8.10
CA ALA A 73 -6.45 5.71 8.11
C ALA A 73 -7.38 6.88 7.80
N SER A 74 -8.27 6.71 6.82
CA SER A 74 -9.25 7.74 6.48
C SER A 74 -10.22 7.98 7.63
N ALA A 75 -10.69 6.91 8.29
CA ALA A 75 -11.56 6.98 9.46
C ALA A 75 -10.86 7.65 10.67
N ALA A 76 -9.54 7.49 10.79
CA ALA A 76 -8.71 8.16 11.79
C ALA A 76 -8.40 9.64 11.44
N GLY A 77 -8.90 10.15 10.32
CA GLY A 77 -8.67 11.54 9.88
C GLY A 77 -7.22 11.80 9.43
N ALA A 78 -6.55 10.79 8.90
CA ALA A 78 -5.23 10.90 8.28
C ALA A 78 -5.32 11.14 6.77
N ASN A 79 -4.32 11.80 6.21
CA ASN A 79 -4.15 11.98 4.76
C ASN A 79 -2.92 11.26 4.21
N ALA A 80 -2.14 10.60 5.07
CA ALA A 80 -0.95 9.84 4.70
C ALA A 80 -0.72 8.64 5.65
N ILE A 81 0.03 7.65 5.18
CA ILE A 81 0.48 6.50 5.97
C ILE A 81 1.98 6.31 5.74
N ILE A 82 2.76 6.34 6.82
CA ILE A 82 4.22 6.12 6.78
C ILE A 82 4.59 4.82 7.48
N GLY A 83 5.78 4.30 7.21
CA GLY A 83 6.29 3.07 7.79
C GLY A 83 5.43 1.86 7.44
N MET A 84 4.76 1.90 6.28
CA MET A 84 3.85 0.85 5.85
C MET A 84 4.58 -0.49 5.67
N ARG A 85 4.02 -1.59 6.17
CA ARG A 85 4.56 -2.94 6.04
C ARG A 85 3.44 -3.94 5.74
N TYR A 86 3.83 -5.07 5.18
CA TYR A 86 3.03 -6.28 5.14
C TYR A 86 3.67 -7.36 6.01
N ASP A 87 2.82 -8.09 6.72
CA ASP A 87 3.13 -9.39 7.29
C ASP A 87 2.17 -10.44 6.74
N ALA A 88 2.61 -11.69 6.72
CA ALA A 88 1.76 -12.83 6.41
C ALA A 88 2.10 -14.00 7.33
N ASN A 89 1.09 -14.55 7.99
CA ASN A 89 1.26 -15.59 9.01
C ASN A 89 0.28 -16.73 8.78
N GLU A 90 0.70 -17.97 9.04
CA GLU A 90 -0.25 -19.07 9.17
C GLU A 90 -0.86 -19.02 10.59
N VAL A 91 -2.17 -18.81 10.66
CA VAL A 91 -2.92 -18.70 11.93
C VAL A 91 -3.61 -20.01 12.33
N GLY A 92 -3.59 -20.99 11.42
CA GLY A 92 -4.07 -22.36 11.64
C GLY A 92 -3.83 -23.19 10.38
N PRO A 93 -3.99 -24.53 10.44
CA PRO A 93 -3.65 -25.42 9.33
C PRO A 93 -4.31 -25.02 8.01
N GLY A 94 -3.51 -24.53 7.06
CA GLY A 94 -4.00 -24.08 5.75
C GLY A 94 -4.84 -22.79 5.81
N VAL A 95 -4.67 -21.98 6.86
CA VAL A 95 -5.31 -20.67 7.03
C VAL A 95 -4.23 -19.61 7.20
N THR A 96 -4.14 -18.70 6.24
CA THR A 96 -3.13 -17.65 6.19
C THR A 96 -3.78 -16.29 6.40
N GLU A 97 -3.21 -15.50 7.29
CA GLU A 97 -3.46 -14.09 7.49
C GLU A 97 -2.52 -13.26 6.63
N VAL A 98 -3.03 -12.20 6.02
CA VAL A 98 -2.26 -11.09 5.45
C VAL A 98 -2.62 -9.83 6.23
N LEU A 99 -1.61 -9.21 6.83
CA LEU A 99 -1.72 -7.98 7.61
C LEU A 99 -1.00 -6.86 6.86
N ALA A 100 -1.71 -5.78 6.54
CA ALA A 100 -1.12 -4.51 6.14
C ALA A 100 -1.19 -3.53 7.32
N TYR A 101 -0.09 -2.87 7.66
CA TYR A 101 -0.08 -1.92 8.79
C TYR A 101 0.89 -0.76 8.57
N GLY A 102 0.71 0.32 9.33
CA GLY A 102 1.58 1.50 9.31
C GLY A 102 1.13 2.56 10.31
N THR A 103 1.77 3.72 10.27
CA THR A 103 1.42 4.89 11.09
C THR A 103 0.64 5.89 10.26
N ALA A 104 -0.61 6.14 10.66
CA ALA A 104 -1.44 7.15 10.04
C ALA A 104 -1.04 8.55 10.53
N VAL A 105 -0.87 9.48 9.60
CA VAL A 105 -0.42 10.84 9.87
C VAL A 105 -1.20 11.87 9.05
N VAL A 106 -1.21 13.11 9.52
CA VAL A 106 -1.59 14.27 8.72
C VAL A 106 -0.30 14.96 8.28
N VAL A 107 -0.16 15.20 6.98
CA VAL A 107 0.96 15.92 6.39
C VAL A 107 0.51 17.16 5.62
N ASP A 108 1.37 18.16 5.59
CA ASP A 108 1.25 19.37 4.77
C ASP A 108 2.51 19.56 3.93
N LEU A 109 2.35 20.19 2.75
CA LEU A 109 3.50 20.57 1.92
C LEU A 109 4.43 21.48 2.73
N ASP A 110 5.72 21.16 2.73
CA ASP A 110 6.73 22.00 3.35
C ASP A 110 6.93 23.26 2.49
N PRO A 111 6.64 24.48 3.02
CA PRO A 111 6.81 25.72 2.28
C PRO A 111 8.24 25.96 1.83
N GLU A 112 9.24 25.52 2.60
CA GLU A 112 10.64 25.69 2.22
C GLU A 112 11.00 24.79 1.03
N TYR A 113 10.51 23.54 1.05
CA TYR A 113 10.68 22.64 -0.07
C TYR A 113 10.02 23.19 -1.34
N ALA A 114 8.76 23.63 -1.25
CA ALA A 114 8.05 24.24 -2.37
C ALA A 114 8.80 25.45 -2.97
N ALA A 115 9.36 26.31 -2.12
CA ALA A 115 10.12 27.47 -2.55
C ALA A 115 11.43 27.12 -3.28
N ARG A 116 12.05 25.98 -2.96
CA ARG A 116 13.27 25.49 -3.64
C ARG A 116 13.00 25.10 -5.09
N PHE A 117 11.87 24.44 -5.36
CA PHE A 117 11.51 24.02 -6.72
C PHE A 117 10.85 25.13 -7.53
N ALA A 118 10.21 26.10 -6.89
CA ALA A 118 9.73 27.31 -7.58
C ALA A 118 10.88 28.20 -8.11
N LYS A 119 12.08 28.07 -7.53
CA LYS A 119 13.29 28.82 -7.93
C LYS A 119 14.29 27.99 -8.72
N ALA A 120 14.09 26.69 -8.85
CA ALA A 120 14.98 25.83 -9.61
C ALA A 120 14.83 26.16 -11.11
N PRO A 121 15.93 26.33 -11.87
CA PRO A 121 15.83 26.44 -13.32
C PRO A 121 15.13 25.18 -13.85
N ALA A 122 14.24 25.34 -14.83
CA ALA A 122 13.60 24.21 -15.49
C ALA A 122 14.68 23.20 -15.88
N VAL A 123 14.53 21.96 -15.41
CA VAL A 123 15.46 20.88 -15.80
C VAL A 123 15.44 20.84 -17.32
N ALA A 124 16.57 21.18 -17.95
CA ALA A 124 16.70 21.09 -19.39
C ALA A 124 16.33 19.66 -19.78
N GLY A 125 15.31 19.51 -20.63
CA GLY A 125 14.95 18.22 -21.19
C GLY A 125 16.16 17.61 -21.89
N PRO A 126 16.15 16.29 -22.16
CA PRO A 126 17.27 15.66 -22.85
C PRO A 126 17.41 16.29 -24.24
N GLU A 127 18.32 17.24 -24.37
CA GLU A 127 18.72 17.81 -25.66
C GLU A 127 19.46 16.74 -26.45
N GLY A 128 19.16 16.69 -27.75
CA GLY A 128 19.41 15.58 -28.65
C GLY A 128 20.83 15.00 -28.63
N THR A 129 20.88 13.68 -28.56
CA THR A 129 21.91 12.92 -29.29
C THR A 129 21.38 12.68 -30.70
N SER A 130 21.99 13.38 -31.65
CA SER A 130 21.91 13.11 -33.10
C SER A 130 22.51 11.76 -33.45
#